data_AF-A0A3B9GA15-F1
#
_entry.id   AF-A0A3B9GA15-F1
#
_cell.length_a   1.000
_cell.length_b   1.000
_cell.length_c   1.000
_cell.angle_alpha   90.00
_cell.angle_beta   90.00
_cell.angle_gamma   90.00
#
_symmetry.space_group_name_H-M   'P 1'
#
loop_
_entity.id
_entity.type
_entity.pdbx_description
1 polymer ?
#
loop_
_entity_poly.entity_id
_entity_poly.type
_entity_poly.pdbx_seq_one_letter_code
_entity_poly.pdbx_strand_id
1 'polypeptide(L)'
;MSIPIIPNSPRILTTTVGSYPVPDWLSALPSEQAVIDATRVIFDTQRQSGIDLPTDGELYRFDVNHPDTNGMIEYFVGPMGGCDSIIGRADTEAFRAKQEMGFRSKPA
;
A
#
# COMPACT_ATOMS: atom_id res chain seq x y z
N MET A 1 -17.44 0.20 23.00
CA MET A 1 -17.17 0.62 21.61
C MET A 1 -18.23 -0.02 20.72
N SER A 2 -18.97 0.79 19.96
CA SER A 2 -20.00 0.28 19.04
C SER A 2 -19.32 -0.30 17.80
N ILE A 3 -19.64 -1.54 17.43
CA ILE A 3 -19.24 -2.12 16.15
C ILE A 3 -19.96 -1.31 15.05
N PRO A 4 -19.28 -0.86 13.98
CA PRO A 4 -19.96 -0.19 12.87
C PRO A 4 -20.96 -1.15 12.23
N ILE A 5 -22.25 -0.81 12.31
CA ILE A 5 -23.34 -1.61 11.77
C ILE A 5 -23.49 -1.21 10.30
N ILE A 6 -23.31 -2.18 9.40
CA ILE A 6 -23.63 -1.97 7.99
C ILE A 6 -25.13 -1.60 7.91
N PRO A 7 -25.47 -0.47 7.28
CA PRO A 7 -26.85 0.00 7.26
C PRO A 7 -27.74 -0.92 6.43
N ASN A 8 -28.95 -1.21 6.93
CA ASN A 8 -29.97 -2.02 6.23
C ASN A 8 -30.69 -1.25 5.10
N SER A 9 -30.30 -0.02 4.80
CA SER A 9 -30.87 0.81 3.73
C SER A 9 -29.76 1.68 3.13
N PRO A 10 -29.87 2.09 1.84
CA PRO A 10 -28.83 2.86 1.17
C PRO A 10 -28.52 4.18 1.91
N ARG A 11 -27.24 4.42 2.22
CA ARG A 11 -26.72 5.69 2.72
C ARG A 11 -25.27 5.87 2.28
N ILE A 12 -24.78 7.10 2.30
CA ILE A 12 -23.36 7.39 2.07
C ILE A 12 -22.56 6.88 3.28
N LEU A 13 -21.46 6.17 3.00
CA LEU A 13 -20.52 5.65 3.99
C LEU A 13 -19.12 6.21 3.69
N THR A 14 -18.40 6.54 4.75
CA THR A 14 -17.02 7.02 4.67
C THR A 14 -16.04 5.85 4.64
N THR A 15 -14.98 6.00 3.86
CA THR A 15 -13.88 5.03 3.73
C THR A 15 -12.60 5.74 3.33
N THR A 16 -11.48 5.04 3.38
CA THR A 16 -10.20 5.51 2.84
C THR A 16 -9.81 4.70 1.60
N VAL A 17 -8.78 5.15 0.89
CA VAL A 17 -8.37 4.55 -0.39
C VAL A 17 -7.60 3.23 -0.18
N GLY A 18 -7.09 2.96 1.02
CA GLY A 18 -6.33 1.75 1.32
C GLY A 18 -5.18 2.03 2.27
N SER A 19 -4.04 2.43 1.69
CA SER A 19 -2.76 2.59 2.38
C SER A 19 -2.77 3.64 3.51
N TYR A 20 -1.97 3.36 4.54
CA TYR A 20 -1.68 4.25 5.66
C TYR A 20 -0.18 4.48 5.83
N PRO A 21 0.25 5.57 6.49
CA PRO A 21 1.64 5.76 6.86
C PRO A 21 2.17 4.61 7.71
N VAL A 22 3.34 4.11 7.36
CA VAL A 22 4.02 3.03 8.09
C VAL A 22 4.52 3.58 9.43
N PRO A 23 4.14 2.99 10.58
CA PRO A 23 4.67 3.43 11.87
C PRO A 23 6.18 3.23 11.98
N ASP A 24 6.90 4.18 12.57
CA ASP A 24 8.36 4.14 12.68
C ASP A 24 8.89 2.84 13.30
N TRP A 25 8.16 2.30 14.28
CA TRP A 25 8.53 1.06 14.96
C TRP A 25 8.36 -0.19 14.08
N LEU A 26 7.43 -0.18 13.11
CA LEU A 26 7.29 -1.25 12.13
C LEU A 26 8.47 -1.23 11.15
N SER A 27 8.86 -0.04 10.70
CA SER A 27 10.04 0.15 9.84
C SER A 27 11.34 -0.23 10.54
N ALA A 28 11.46 0.03 11.86
CA ALA A 28 12.66 -0.25 12.63
C ALA A 28 12.85 -1.74 12.97
N LEU A 29 11.77 -2.47 13.25
CA LEU A 29 11.79 -3.88 13.68
C LEU A 29 10.63 -4.65 13.04
N PRO A 30 10.71 -4.94 11.73
CA PRO A 30 9.65 -5.64 11.02
C PRO A 30 9.52 -7.08 11.50
N SER A 31 8.29 -7.48 11.80
CA SER A 31 7.90 -8.85 12.10
C SER A 31 6.42 -9.04 11.81
N GLU A 32 5.98 -10.29 11.65
CA GLU A 32 4.55 -10.61 11.47
C GLU A 32 3.70 -10.04 12.61
N GLN A 33 4.19 -10.15 13.85
CA GLN A 33 3.53 -9.59 15.03
C GLN A 33 3.43 -8.05 14.94
N ALA A 34 4.51 -7.38 14.54
CA ALA A 34 4.52 -5.93 14.37
C ALA A 34 3.52 -5.48 13.30
N VAL A 35 3.36 -6.23 12.19
CA VAL A 35 2.36 -5.94 11.16
C VAL A 35 0.95 -6.05 11.74
N ILE A 36 0.64 -7.13 12.46
CA ILE A 36 -0.68 -7.33 13.11
C ILE A 36 -0.98 -6.18 14.06
N ASP A 37 -0.02 -5.80 14.90
CA ASP A 37 -0.19 -4.70 15.85
C ASP A 37 -0.36 -3.35 15.15
N ALA A 38 0.32 -3.15 14.02
CA ALA A 38 0.20 -1.92 13.25
C ALA A 38 -1.18 -1.83 12.58
N THR A 39 -1.68 -2.93 12.01
CA THR A 39 -3.04 -3.01 11.45
C THR A 39 -4.10 -2.71 12.52
N ARG A 40 -3.90 -3.16 13.78
CA ARG A 40 -4.80 -2.81 14.89
C ARG A 40 -4.81 -1.31 15.18
N VAL A 41 -3.65 -0.65 15.17
CA VAL A 41 -3.53 0.80 15.32
C VAL A 41 -4.27 1.54 14.19
N ILE A 42 -4.12 1.07 12.95
CA ILE A 42 -4.82 1.65 11.79
C ILE A 42 -6.35 1.52 11.92
N PHE A 43 -6.86 0.36 12.33
CA PHE A 43 -8.28 0.18 12.58
C PHE A 43 -8.81 1.06 13.71
N ASP A 44 -8.07 1.16 14.81
CA ASP A 44 -8.49 1.99 15.94
C ASP A 44 -8.49 3.48 15.59
N THR A 45 -7.48 3.94 14.85
CA THR A 45 -7.41 5.32 14.33
C THR A 45 -8.61 5.66 13.44
N GLN A 46 -8.97 4.76 12.53
CA GLN A 46 -10.14 4.94 11.65
C GLN A 46 -11.45 4.97 12.43
N ARG A 47 -11.60 4.10 13.42
CA ARG A 47 -12.79 4.06 14.29
C ARG A 47 -12.93 5.33 15.12
N GLN A 48 -11.83 5.81 15.71
CA GLN A 48 -11.82 7.07 16.44
C GLN A 48 -12.16 8.27 15.53
N SER A 49 -11.80 8.18 14.25
CA SER A 49 -12.11 9.19 13.23
C SER A 49 -13.52 9.06 12.63
N GLY A 50 -14.31 8.05 13.04
CA GLY A 50 -15.66 7.84 12.54
C GLY A 50 -15.75 7.26 11.12
N ILE A 51 -14.68 6.62 10.60
CA ILE A 51 -14.70 5.93 9.32
C ILE A 51 -15.65 4.73 9.39
N ASP A 52 -16.65 4.69 8.51
CA ASP A 52 -17.67 3.63 8.48
C ASP A 52 -17.10 2.29 8.02
N LEU A 53 -16.27 2.31 6.97
CA LEU A 53 -15.68 1.14 6.32
C LEU A 53 -14.15 1.22 6.39
N PRO A 54 -13.53 0.68 7.46
CA PRO A 54 -12.09 0.79 7.64
C PRO A 54 -11.30 -0.10 6.68
N THR A 55 -10.12 0.36 6.27
CA THR A 55 -9.12 -0.39 5.49
C THR A 55 -8.01 -0.94 6.39
N ASP A 56 -7.27 -1.95 5.93
CA ASP A 56 -6.18 -2.58 6.70
C ASP A 56 -4.86 -1.76 6.71
N GLY A 57 -4.79 -0.69 5.92
CA GLY A 57 -3.61 0.17 5.79
C GLY A 57 -2.51 -0.39 4.89
N GLU A 58 -2.67 -1.61 4.35
CA GLU A 58 -1.76 -2.25 3.39
C GLU A 58 -0.29 -2.38 3.88
N LEU A 59 -0.06 -2.36 5.20
CA LEU A 59 1.26 -2.31 5.81
C LEU A 59 2.14 -3.55 5.55
N TYR A 60 1.52 -4.68 5.22
CA TYR A 60 2.23 -5.92 4.86
C TYR A 60 2.93 -5.86 3.50
N ARG A 61 2.62 -4.84 2.68
CA ARG A 61 3.26 -4.63 1.37
C ARG A 61 4.56 -3.83 1.46
N PHE A 62 4.77 -3.16 2.60
CA PHE A 62 5.91 -2.28 2.76
C PHE A 62 7.23 -3.07 2.81
N ASP A 63 8.13 -2.72 1.90
CA ASP A 63 9.52 -3.18 1.91
C ASP A 63 10.44 -1.96 2.08
N VAL A 64 11.24 -1.97 3.15
CA VAL A 64 12.21 -0.90 3.43
C VAL A 64 13.26 -0.76 2.33
N ASN A 65 13.54 -1.83 1.58
CA ASN A 65 14.50 -1.83 0.48
C ASN A 65 13.87 -1.30 -0.82
N HIS A 66 12.54 -1.23 -0.88
CA HIS A 66 11.79 -0.75 -2.04
C HIS A 66 10.60 0.11 -1.59
N PRO A 67 10.85 1.31 -1.05
CA PRO A 67 9.81 2.12 -0.43
C PRO A 67 8.85 2.76 -1.46
N ASP A 68 9.20 2.72 -2.74
CA ASP A 68 8.39 3.31 -3.80
C ASP A 68 7.02 2.63 -3.89
N THR A 69 5.97 3.44 -4.00
CA THR A 69 4.55 3.04 -4.07
C THR A 69 3.99 2.21 -2.90
N ASN A 70 4.73 2.07 -1.80
CA ASN A 70 4.39 1.16 -0.68
C ASN A 70 4.15 -0.29 -1.13
N GLY A 71 4.87 -0.74 -2.16
CA GLY A 71 4.75 -2.11 -2.68
C GLY A 71 3.38 -2.43 -3.28
N MET A 72 2.61 -1.43 -3.71
CA MET A 72 1.26 -1.62 -4.26
C MET A 72 1.25 -2.54 -5.48
N ILE A 73 2.34 -2.55 -6.25
CA ILE A 73 2.51 -3.40 -7.44
C ILE A 73 3.48 -4.54 -7.11
N GLU A 74 4.64 -4.22 -6.54
CA GLU A 74 5.78 -5.11 -6.29
C GLU A 74 5.38 -6.30 -5.42
N TYR A 75 4.52 -6.07 -4.43
CA TYR A 75 4.00 -7.13 -3.55
C TYR A 75 3.31 -8.25 -4.35
N PHE A 76 2.59 -7.91 -5.42
CA PHE A 76 1.86 -8.87 -6.24
C PHE A 76 2.69 -9.44 -7.38
N VAL A 77 3.51 -8.62 -8.04
CA VAL A 77 4.27 -9.06 -9.23
C VAL A 77 5.56 -9.79 -8.89
N GLY A 78 6.18 -9.51 -7.74
CA GLY A 78 7.42 -10.16 -7.32
C GLY A 78 7.34 -11.69 -7.25
N PRO A 79 6.25 -12.28 -6.73
CA PRO A 79 6.04 -13.73 -6.76
C PRO A 79 5.68 -14.30 -8.15
N MET A 80 5.38 -13.48 -9.15
CA MET A 80 4.94 -13.95 -10.47
C MET A 80 6.13 -14.27 -11.38
N GLY A 81 6.22 -15.52 -11.83
CA GLY A 81 7.21 -15.91 -12.82
C GLY A 81 7.04 -15.14 -14.13
N GLY A 82 8.14 -14.60 -14.67
CA GLY A 82 8.14 -13.79 -15.89
C GLY A 82 7.99 -12.28 -15.65
N CYS A 83 7.80 -11.84 -14.41
CA CYS A 83 7.95 -10.45 -14.00
C CYS A 83 9.32 -10.26 -13.35
N ASP A 84 10.02 -9.17 -13.69
CA ASP A 84 11.26 -8.78 -13.03
C ASP A 84 11.02 -7.49 -12.24
N SER A 85 11.33 -7.52 -10.94
CA SER A 85 11.23 -6.37 -10.04
C SER A 85 12.54 -5.57 -9.96
N ILE A 86 13.62 -6.05 -10.58
CA ILE A 86 14.92 -5.40 -10.56
C ILE A 86 15.06 -4.57 -11.84
N ILE A 87 14.88 -3.25 -11.71
CA ILE A 87 15.04 -2.32 -12.83
C ILE A 87 16.51 -1.89 -12.93
N GLY A 88 17.14 -2.21 -14.06
CA GLY A 88 18.51 -1.85 -14.37
C GLY A 88 18.66 -0.61 -15.25
N ARG A 89 19.93 -0.29 -15.54
CA ARG A 89 20.27 0.81 -16.47
C ARG A 89 19.71 0.56 -17.88
N ALA A 90 19.81 -0.68 -18.37
CA ALA A 90 19.34 -1.05 -19.71
C ALA A 90 17.83 -0.82 -19.86
N ASP A 91 17.04 -1.15 -18.83
CA ASP A 91 15.59 -0.93 -18.82
C ASP A 91 15.25 0.57 -18.85
N THR A 92 16.04 1.38 -18.15
CA THR A 92 15.89 2.84 -18.18
C THR A 92 16.19 3.42 -19.56
N GLU A 93 17.24 2.94 -20.23
CA GLU A 93 17.59 3.35 -21.60
C GLU A 93 16.50 2.93 -22.59
N ALA A 94 15.99 1.69 -22.48
CA ALA A 94 14.89 1.19 -23.30
C ALA A 94 13.60 1.99 -23.09
N PHE A 95 13.29 2.38 -21.84
CA PHE A 95 12.13 3.21 -21.53
C PHE A 95 12.26 4.60 -22.16
N ARG A 96 13.42 5.25 -22.04
CA ARG A 96 13.66 6.59 -22.61
C ARG A 96 13.56 6.63 -24.14
N ALA A 97 13.82 5.51 -24.81
CA ALA A 97 13.66 5.40 -26.26
C ALA A 97 12.19 5.39 -26.71
N LYS A 98 11.22 5.13 -25.81
CA LYS A 98 9.79 5.09 -26.14
C LYS A 98 9.22 6.50 -26.26
N GLN A 99 9.06 6.98 -27.50
CA GLN A 99 8.53 8.31 -27.77
C GLN A 99 7.09 8.49 -27.27
N GLU A 100 6.30 7.42 -27.30
CA GLU A 100 4.93 7.38 -26.78
C GLU A 100 4.85 7.60 -25.25
N MET A 101 5.95 7.39 -24.53
CA MET A 101 6.06 7.61 -23.08
C MET A 101 6.76 8.93 -22.73
N GLY A 102 6.96 9.83 -23.69
CA GLY A 102 7.70 11.10 -23.50
C GLY A 102 7.10 12.06 -22.47
N PHE A 103 5.86 11.83 -22.04
CA PHE A 103 5.22 12.58 -20.96
C PHE A 103 5.66 12.14 -19.55
N ARG A 104 6.39 11.02 -19.42
CA ARG A 104 6.90 10.49 -18.14
C ARG A 104 8.42 10.61 -18.07
N SER A 105 8.92 11.16 -16.97
CA SER A 105 10.36 11.32 -16.72
C SER A 105 11.02 10.05 -16.17
N LYS A 106 10.24 9.12 -15.63
CA LYS A 106 10.68 7.82 -15.09
C LYS A 106 9.71 6.71 -15.53
N PRO A 107 10.19 5.46 -15.65
CA PRO A 107 9.32 4.30 -15.79
C PRO A 107 8.31 4.23 -14.63
N ALA A 108 7.22 3.51 -14.88
CA ALA A 108 6.17 3.28 -13.88
C ALA A 108 6.66 2.40 -12.75
#